data_AF-A0A7W1RUU3-F1
#
_entry.id   AF-A0A7W1RUU3-F1
#
_cell.length_a   1.000
_cell.length_b   1.000
_cell.length_c   1.000
_cell.angle_alpha   90.00
_cell.angle_beta   90.00
_cell.angle_gamma   90.00
#
_symmetry.space_group_name_H-M   'P 1'
#
loop_
_entity.id
_entity.type
_entity.pdbx_description
1 polymer ?
#
loop_
_entity_poly.entity_id
_entity_poly.type
_entity_poly.pdbx_seq_one_letter_code
_entity_poly.pdbx_strand_id
1 'polypeptide(L)'
;MKLARTAVAAGLARQLKLKPSAVLVSAVKKGRVGDQSFELPISIKVKGGRIYLSMAYFRIDAIVGLLVEAGLKPVTATAQLESLVAGHIGTALTPVALAAPSITGSAAQGQTLSAASGTWDPAGTAYAYQWQHCDAAGASCADVAGATAQTYAVTAADVGTTVRVNVTATNRFGSAVAPSPVTAVVS
;
A
#
# COMPACT_ATOMS: atom_id res chain seq x y z
N MET A 1 -11.27 22.92 16.35
CA MET A 1 -10.15 23.26 15.43
C MET A 1 -8.92 23.90 16.10
N LYS A 2 -8.99 25.09 16.73
CA LYS A 2 -7.78 25.86 17.17
C LYS A 2 -6.78 25.02 18.00
N LEU A 3 -7.28 24.29 19.00
CA LEU A 3 -6.49 23.38 19.86
C LEU A 3 -5.69 22.33 19.06
N ALA A 4 -6.29 21.70 18.05
CA ALA A 4 -5.63 20.68 17.24
C ALA A 4 -4.45 21.24 16.44
N ARG A 5 -4.55 22.47 15.91
CA ARG A 5 -3.43 23.14 15.20
C ARG A 5 -2.25 23.40 16.16
N THR A 6 -2.53 23.82 17.40
CA THR A 6 -1.51 23.98 18.44
C THR A 6 -0.83 22.66 18.79
N ALA A 7 -1.59 21.57 18.92
CA ALA A 7 -1.04 20.24 19.20
C ALA A 7 -0.13 19.73 18.07
N VAL A 8 -0.55 19.86 16.81
CA VAL A 8 0.26 19.51 15.62
C VAL A 8 1.54 20.35 15.55
N ALA A 9 1.46 21.66 15.77
CA ALA A 9 2.65 22.53 15.80
C ALA A 9 3.64 22.15 16.90
N ALA A 10 3.15 21.83 18.11
CA ALA A 10 3.98 21.42 19.24
C ALA A 10 4.62 20.02 19.02
N GLY A 11 3.89 19.09 18.42
CA GLY A 11 4.41 17.76 18.08
C GLY A 11 5.53 17.82 17.03
N LEU A 12 5.30 18.54 15.93
CA LEU A 12 6.31 18.77 14.89
C LEU A 12 7.54 19.51 15.43
N ALA A 13 7.34 20.55 16.25
CA ALA A 13 8.45 21.26 16.88
C ALA A 13 9.28 20.35 17.80
N ARG A 14 8.64 19.47 18.58
CA ARG A 14 9.33 18.49 19.44
C ARG A 14 10.16 17.50 18.61
N GLN A 15 9.57 16.89 17.58
CA GLN A 15 10.25 15.92 16.73
C GLN A 15 11.45 16.53 15.99
N LEU A 16 11.28 17.73 15.41
CA LEU A 16 12.32 18.43 14.66
C LEU A 16 13.30 19.20 15.55
N LYS A 17 13.19 19.11 16.88
CA LYS A 17 14.00 19.84 17.88
C LYS A 17 14.00 21.36 17.69
N LEU A 18 12.85 21.91 17.27
CA LEU A 18 12.62 23.34 17.01
C LEU A 18 11.86 24.02 18.17
N LYS A 19 11.91 25.35 18.21
CA LYS A 19 11.01 26.15 19.06
C LYS A 19 9.57 26.05 18.50
N PRO A 20 8.52 25.90 19.32
CA PRO A 20 7.13 25.86 18.83
C PRO A 20 6.74 27.07 17.98
N SER A 21 7.24 28.27 18.31
CA SER A 21 7.04 29.50 17.53
C SER A 21 7.73 29.54 16.16
N ALA A 22 8.54 28.53 15.83
CA ALA A 22 9.10 28.35 14.49
C ALA A 22 8.15 27.59 13.55
N VAL A 23 7.11 26.91 14.06
CA VAL A 23 6.18 26.09 13.27
C VAL A 23 4.80 26.78 13.20
N LEU A 24 4.40 27.18 12.00
CA LEU A 24 3.12 27.82 11.73
C LEU A 24 2.20 26.85 10.98
N VAL A 25 1.11 26.43 11.63
CA VAL A 25 0.06 25.58 11.04
C VAL A 25 -1.09 26.47 10.57
N SER A 26 -1.33 26.51 9.26
CA SER A 26 -2.26 27.46 8.62
C SER A 26 -3.73 27.03 8.72
N ALA A 27 -4.62 27.77 8.05
CA ALA A 27 -5.98 27.30 7.82
C ALA A 27 -5.99 26.05 6.92
N VAL A 28 -6.86 25.09 7.25
CA VAL A 28 -7.20 23.97 6.37
C VAL A 28 -7.91 24.54 5.14
N LYS A 29 -7.55 24.07 3.94
CA LYS A 29 -8.23 24.38 2.68
C LYS A 29 -8.91 23.12 2.14
N LYS A 30 -9.95 23.28 1.30
CA LYS A 30 -10.39 22.20 0.41
C LYS A 30 -9.25 21.85 -0.54
N GLY A 31 -8.91 20.57 -0.68
CA GLY A 31 -7.84 20.13 -1.56
C GLY A 31 -8.21 20.22 -3.03
N ARG A 32 -7.20 20.29 -3.90
CA ARG A 32 -7.40 20.33 -5.36
C ARG A 32 -7.89 19.02 -6.00
N VAL A 33 -7.87 17.90 -5.28
CA VAL A 33 -8.07 16.55 -5.86
C VAL A 33 -9.29 15.87 -5.22
N GLY A 34 -10.42 15.88 -5.93
CA GLY A 34 -11.67 15.25 -5.49
C GLY A 34 -12.39 15.95 -4.33
N ASP A 35 -13.68 15.69 -4.17
CA ASP A 35 -14.55 16.38 -3.20
C ASP A 35 -14.32 16.03 -1.71
N GLN A 36 -13.31 15.22 -1.40
CA GLN A 36 -13.06 14.65 -0.07
C GLN A 36 -11.62 14.85 0.46
N SER A 37 -10.82 15.70 -0.20
CA SER A 37 -9.46 16.01 0.23
C SER A 37 -9.36 17.35 0.97
N PHE A 38 -8.37 17.47 1.86
CA PHE A 38 -8.01 18.74 2.47
C PHE A 38 -6.50 18.99 2.47
N GLU A 39 -6.10 20.25 2.32
CA GLU A 39 -4.72 20.71 2.42
C GLU A 39 -4.50 21.39 3.78
N LEU A 40 -3.43 21.02 4.50
CA LEU A 40 -2.96 21.73 5.69
C LEU A 40 -1.58 22.35 5.40
N PRO A 41 -1.50 23.65 5.10
CA PRO A 41 -0.22 24.33 4.84
C PRO A 41 0.56 24.57 6.13
N ILE A 42 1.81 24.11 6.18
CA ILE A 42 2.71 24.29 7.32
C ILE A 42 3.93 25.10 6.85
N SER A 43 4.34 26.10 7.65
CA SER A 43 5.53 26.91 7.39
C SER A 43 6.48 26.82 8.57
N ILE A 44 7.75 26.48 8.31
CA ILE A 44 8.78 26.32 9.35
C ILE A 44 9.88 27.37 9.14
N LYS A 45 10.12 28.22 10.15
CA LYS A 45 11.19 29.23 10.12
C LYS A 45 12.51 28.62 10.56
N VAL A 46 13.53 28.70 9.71
CA VAL A 46 14.89 28.16 9.93
C VAL A 46 15.95 29.26 9.80
N LYS A 47 17.20 29.00 10.19
CA LYS A 47 18.28 30.00 10.19
C LYS A 47 18.58 30.60 8.80
N GLY A 48 18.22 29.90 7.73
CA GLY A 48 18.36 30.35 6.33
C GLY A 48 17.06 30.77 5.61
N GLY A 49 15.90 30.86 6.30
CA GLY A 49 14.65 31.28 5.64
C GLY A 49 13.39 30.60 6.17
N ARG A 50 12.48 30.23 5.26
CA ARG A 50 11.25 29.46 5.54
C ARG A 50 11.19 28.22 4.66
N ILE A 51 10.92 27.07 5.28
CA ILE A 51 10.53 25.83 4.59
C ILE A 51 9.00 25.82 4.54
N TYR A 52 8.43 25.54 3.38
CA TYR A 52 6.99 25.36 3.20
C TYR A 52 6.68 23.88 2.94
N LEU A 53 5.66 23.36 3.61
CA LEU A 53 5.19 22.00 3.48
C LEU A 53 3.68 22.04 3.21
N SER A 54 3.21 21.37 2.17
CA SER A 54 1.78 21.13 1.96
C SER A 54 1.47 19.70 2.41
N MET A 55 0.53 19.53 3.33
CA MET A 55 0.10 18.22 3.79
C MET A 55 -1.27 17.93 3.17
N ALA A 56 -1.32 17.03 2.20
CA ALA A 56 -2.53 16.70 1.43
C ALA A 56 -3.16 15.41 1.98
N TYR A 57 -4.34 15.54 2.58
CA TYR A 57 -5.01 14.43 3.28
C TYR A 57 -6.23 13.93 2.51
N PHE A 58 -6.44 12.61 2.53
CA PHE A 58 -7.46 11.89 1.78
C PHE A 58 -8.18 10.88 2.69
N ARG A 59 -9.43 11.21 3.09
CA ARG A 59 -10.40 10.41 3.87
C ARG A 59 -10.01 9.95 5.29
N ILE A 60 -10.99 9.98 6.20
CA ILE A 60 -10.84 9.79 7.67
C ILE A 60 -11.43 8.43 8.05
N ASP A 61 -10.94 7.38 7.40
CA ASP A 61 -11.53 6.04 7.51
C ASP A 61 -10.49 4.91 7.31
N ALA A 62 -9.35 5.01 8.01
CA ALA A 62 -8.61 3.89 8.63
C ALA A 62 -7.31 4.38 9.32
N ILE A 63 -6.38 4.98 8.56
CA ILE A 63 -4.97 5.20 8.96
C ILE A 63 -4.55 6.67 8.82
N VAL A 64 -3.66 7.15 9.69
CA VAL A 64 -3.05 8.49 9.62
C VAL A 64 -1.94 8.51 8.55
N GLY A 65 -2.32 8.55 7.28
CA GLY A 65 -1.39 8.67 6.15
C GLY A 65 -0.80 10.08 6.02
N LEU A 66 0.49 10.24 6.35
CA LEU A 66 1.21 11.51 6.21
C LEU A 66 1.77 11.68 4.79
N LEU A 67 0.96 12.18 3.85
CA LEU A 67 1.45 12.62 2.54
C LEU A 67 1.96 14.07 2.62
N VAL A 68 3.28 14.25 2.50
CA VAL A 68 3.93 15.56 2.44
C VAL A 68 4.23 15.92 0.98
N GLU A 69 3.44 16.81 0.40
CA GLU A 69 3.76 17.44 -0.87
C GLU A 69 4.78 18.56 -0.63
N ALA A 70 6.06 18.17 -0.72
CA ALA A 70 7.21 19.04 -0.49
C ALA A 70 7.51 19.91 -1.73
N GLY A 71 6.79 21.03 -1.88
CA GLY A 71 7.06 22.04 -2.90
C GLY A 71 8.40 22.78 -2.70
N LEU A 72 9.51 22.12 -3.06
CA LEU A 72 10.88 22.56 -2.78
C LEU A 72 11.67 22.96 -4.04
N LYS A 73 12.12 24.22 -4.10
CA LYS A 73 13.37 24.67 -4.76
C LYS A 73 13.87 25.97 -4.10
N PRO A 74 15.18 26.31 -4.12
CA PRO A 74 16.36 25.46 -4.38
C PRO A 74 17.37 25.46 -3.19
N VAL A 75 18.13 24.40 -2.88
CA VAL A 75 17.98 22.97 -3.23
C VAL A 75 17.71 22.22 -1.90
N THR A 76 18.42 21.26 -1.30
CA THR A 76 19.51 20.32 -1.70
C THR A 76 19.30 18.93 -1.07
N ALA A 77 18.28 18.78 -0.21
CA ALA A 77 18.14 17.66 0.73
C ALA A 77 17.06 16.63 0.32
N THR A 78 16.56 16.70 -0.92
CA THR A 78 15.41 15.90 -1.40
C THR A 78 15.65 14.41 -1.31
N ALA A 79 16.74 13.88 -1.89
CA ALA A 79 17.01 12.44 -1.92
C ALA A 79 17.12 11.81 -0.52
N GLN A 80 17.69 12.51 0.47
CA GLN A 80 17.75 12.04 1.86
C GLN A 80 16.38 12.09 2.54
N LEU A 81 15.57 13.11 2.27
CA LEU A 81 14.22 13.22 2.84
C LEU A 81 13.27 12.19 2.23
N GLU A 82 13.33 11.97 0.92
CA GLU A 82 12.60 10.94 0.18
C GLU A 82 12.97 9.54 0.69
N SER A 83 14.26 9.25 0.86
CA SER A 83 14.75 7.98 1.43
C SER A 83 14.31 7.79 2.89
N LEU A 84 14.38 8.84 3.73
CA LEU A 84 13.93 8.76 5.13
C LEU A 84 12.40 8.59 5.24
N VAL A 85 11.62 9.25 4.38
CA VAL A 85 10.15 9.13 4.35
C VAL A 85 9.74 7.76 3.80
N ALA A 86 10.39 7.26 2.74
CA ALA A 86 10.21 5.90 2.26
C ALA A 86 10.58 4.87 3.35
N GLY A 87 11.66 5.10 4.11
CA GLY A 87 12.05 4.26 5.25
C GLY A 87 11.12 4.33 6.46
N HIS A 88 10.30 5.37 6.61
CA HIS A 88 9.32 5.52 7.70
C HIS A 88 7.88 5.15 7.32
N ILE A 89 7.54 5.12 6.02
CA ILE A 89 6.16 4.92 5.52
C ILE A 89 6.04 3.72 4.58
N GLY A 90 7.13 3.25 3.97
CA GLY A 90 7.16 2.21 2.93
C GLY A 90 6.74 0.79 3.34
N THR A 91 6.32 0.58 4.59
CA THR A 91 5.67 -0.64 5.08
C THR A 91 4.29 -0.39 5.71
N ALA A 92 3.89 0.88 5.85
CA ALA A 92 2.67 1.28 6.57
C ALA A 92 1.50 1.63 5.64
N LEU A 93 1.76 1.86 4.34
CA LEU A 93 0.75 2.17 3.32
C LEU A 93 0.81 1.27 2.06
N THR A 94 1.78 0.35 2.00
CA THR A 94 1.73 -0.82 1.11
C THR A 94 0.51 -1.68 1.46
N PRO A 95 -0.20 -2.29 0.49
CA PRO A 95 -1.35 -3.13 0.81
C PRO A 95 -1.01 -4.27 1.78
N VAL A 96 -1.88 -4.56 2.74
CA VAL A 96 -1.80 -5.75 3.59
C VAL A 96 -3.09 -6.56 3.42
N ALA A 97 -2.98 -7.86 3.19
CA ALA A 97 -4.15 -8.73 3.04
C ALA A 97 -4.84 -8.92 4.40
N LEU A 98 -6.10 -8.49 4.50
CA LEU A 98 -6.97 -8.70 5.65
C LEU A 98 -7.72 -10.03 5.56
N ALA A 99 -8.09 -10.43 4.34
CA ALA A 99 -8.53 -11.79 4.02
C ALA A 99 -7.72 -12.30 2.82
N ALA A 100 -7.21 -13.53 2.93
CA ALA A 100 -6.42 -14.14 1.88
C ALA A 100 -7.20 -14.30 0.57
N PRO A 101 -6.51 -14.36 -0.59
CA PRO A 101 -7.09 -14.82 -1.84
C PRO A 101 -7.77 -16.18 -1.71
N SER A 102 -8.77 -16.44 -2.53
CA SER A 102 -9.48 -17.71 -2.57
C SER A 102 -9.65 -18.23 -3.99
N ILE A 103 -9.80 -19.55 -4.11
CA ILE A 103 -10.01 -20.26 -5.37
C ILE A 103 -11.42 -20.87 -5.35
N THR A 104 -12.11 -20.77 -6.47
CA THR A 104 -13.36 -21.49 -6.75
C THR A 104 -13.25 -22.30 -8.04
N GLY A 105 -14.12 -23.30 -8.20
CA GLY A 105 -14.04 -24.31 -9.27
C GLY A 105 -13.58 -25.67 -8.75
N SER A 106 -13.64 -26.69 -9.60
CA SER A 106 -13.22 -28.06 -9.26
C SER A 106 -11.74 -28.27 -9.59
N ALA A 107 -10.98 -28.82 -8.65
CA ALA A 107 -9.60 -29.24 -8.86
C ALA A 107 -9.58 -30.60 -9.59
N ALA A 108 -9.84 -30.58 -10.90
CA ALA A 108 -9.83 -31.77 -11.75
C ALA A 108 -9.37 -31.42 -13.16
N GLN A 109 -8.76 -32.37 -13.88
CA GLN A 109 -8.19 -32.14 -15.21
C GLN A 109 -9.21 -31.53 -16.18
N GLY A 110 -8.82 -30.47 -16.90
CA GLY A 110 -9.66 -29.78 -17.88
C GLY A 110 -10.73 -28.85 -17.28
N GLN A 111 -10.85 -28.77 -15.95
CA GLN A 111 -11.70 -27.77 -15.30
C GLN A 111 -11.02 -26.40 -15.25
N THR A 112 -11.79 -25.35 -14.98
CA THR A 112 -11.27 -23.99 -14.78
C THR A 112 -11.43 -23.57 -13.32
N LEU A 113 -10.31 -23.18 -12.70
CA LEU A 113 -10.25 -22.52 -11.41
C LEU A 113 -10.34 -21.00 -11.59
N SER A 114 -10.95 -20.31 -10.63
CA SER A 114 -11.10 -18.85 -10.61
C SER A 114 -10.59 -18.26 -9.31
N ALA A 115 -9.76 -17.21 -9.39
CA ALA A 115 -9.21 -16.53 -8.23
C ALA A 115 -10.05 -15.30 -7.82
N ALA A 116 -10.35 -15.19 -6.53
CA ALA A 116 -10.76 -13.93 -5.91
C ALA A 116 -9.54 -13.29 -5.22
N SER A 117 -9.42 -11.96 -5.30
CA SER A 117 -8.24 -11.21 -4.83
C SER A 117 -8.00 -11.26 -3.32
N GLY A 118 -8.98 -11.67 -2.51
CA GLY A 118 -9.02 -11.36 -1.08
C GLY A 118 -9.35 -9.89 -0.82
N THR A 119 -9.25 -9.45 0.44
CA THR A 119 -9.46 -8.05 0.85
C THR A 119 -8.17 -7.46 1.40
N TRP A 120 -7.93 -6.17 1.16
CA TRP A 120 -6.65 -5.52 1.40
C TRP A 120 -6.81 -4.12 1.99
N ASP A 121 -5.93 -3.73 2.91
CA ASP A 121 -5.86 -2.38 3.48
C ASP A 121 -4.38 -1.90 3.58
N PRO A 122 -4.02 -0.72 3.05
CA PRO A 122 -4.79 0.08 2.10
C PRO A 122 -5.04 -0.68 0.79
N ALA A 123 -6.25 -0.59 0.27
CA ALA A 123 -6.67 -1.36 -0.91
C ALA A 123 -5.74 -1.19 -2.12
N GLY A 124 -5.53 -2.29 -2.86
CA GLY A 124 -4.84 -2.26 -4.14
C GLY A 124 -5.66 -1.53 -5.21
N THR A 125 -5.01 -0.66 -5.97
CA THR A 125 -5.58 -0.03 -7.19
C THR A 125 -5.40 -0.91 -8.43
N ALA A 126 -4.51 -1.91 -8.36
CA ALA A 126 -4.33 -2.95 -9.36
C ALA A 126 -3.99 -4.29 -8.67
N TYR A 127 -4.35 -5.39 -9.33
CA TYR A 127 -4.09 -6.76 -8.87
C TYR A 127 -3.47 -7.57 -10.01
N ALA A 128 -2.44 -8.35 -9.69
CA ALA A 128 -1.84 -9.33 -10.58
C ALA A 128 -1.91 -10.72 -9.94
N TYR A 129 -1.98 -11.76 -10.77
CA TYR A 129 -2.08 -13.16 -10.34
C TYR A 129 -0.84 -13.92 -10.81
N GLN A 130 -0.43 -14.93 -10.07
CA GLN A 130 0.50 -15.96 -10.51
C GLN A 130 0.06 -17.29 -9.92
N TRP A 131 -0.36 -18.22 -10.77
CA TRP A 131 -0.74 -19.56 -10.35
C TRP A 131 0.49 -20.42 -10.09
N GLN A 132 0.41 -21.27 -9.07
CA GLN A 132 1.49 -22.14 -8.64
C GLN A 132 0.98 -23.58 -8.54
N HIS A 133 1.73 -24.52 -9.10
CA HIS A 133 1.58 -25.92 -8.72
C HIS A 133 2.37 -26.17 -7.44
N CYS A 134 1.83 -27.06 -6.61
CA CYS A 134 2.37 -27.45 -5.31
C CYS A 134 2.35 -28.97 -5.18
N ASP A 135 3.23 -29.54 -4.36
CA ASP A 135 3.19 -30.98 -4.05
C ASP A 135 1.84 -31.43 -3.46
N ALA A 136 1.62 -32.75 -3.35
CA ALA A 136 0.38 -33.33 -2.85
C ALA A 136 0.03 -32.94 -1.38
N ALA A 137 0.98 -32.37 -0.63
CA ALA A 137 0.78 -31.84 0.72
C ALA A 137 0.64 -30.31 0.75
N GLY A 138 0.79 -29.62 -0.40
CA GLY A 138 0.73 -28.18 -0.52
C GLY A 138 1.97 -27.42 0.00
N ALA A 139 3.08 -28.12 0.26
CA ALA A 139 4.23 -27.56 0.96
C ALA A 139 5.26 -26.91 0.02
N SER A 140 5.69 -27.65 -1.00
CA SER A 140 6.68 -27.22 -2.00
C SER A 140 5.94 -26.72 -3.24
N CYS A 141 6.09 -25.44 -3.60
CA CYS A 141 5.35 -24.81 -4.69
C CYS A 141 6.27 -24.04 -5.65
N ALA A 142 5.91 -24.03 -6.94
CA ALA A 142 6.61 -23.27 -7.98
C ALA A 142 5.62 -22.61 -8.96
N ASP A 143 6.07 -21.57 -9.66
CA ASP A 143 5.22 -20.81 -10.59
C ASP A 143 4.92 -21.60 -11.88
N VAL A 144 3.64 -21.69 -12.25
CA VAL A 144 3.25 -22.19 -13.57
C VAL A 144 3.53 -21.09 -14.59
N ALA A 145 4.50 -21.34 -15.49
CA ALA A 145 5.02 -20.33 -16.42
C ALA A 145 3.92 -19.69 -17.29
N GLY A 146 3.78 -18.37 -17.20
CA GLY A 146 2.78 -17.59 -17.95
C GLY A 146 1.35 -17.64 -17.41
N ALA A 147 1.08 -18.39 -16.33
CA ALA A 147 -0.25 -18.48 -15.72
C ALA A 147 -0.54 -17.26 -14.82
N THR A 148 -0.78 -16.10 -15.44
CA THR A 148 -0.98 -14.81 -14.76
C THR A 148 -2.40 -14.23 -14.87
N ALA A 149 -3.31 -14.98 -15.49
CA ALA A 149 -4.73 -14.62 -15.56
C ALA A 149 -5.46 -14.86 -14.22
N GLN A 150 -6.61 -14.22 -14.03
CA GLN A 150 -7.48 -14.45 -12.86
C GLN A 150 -8.11 -15.85 -12.86
N THR A 151 -8.10 -16.56 -13.99
CA THR A 151 -8.54 -17.95 -14.14
C THR A 151 -7.39 -18.85 -14.56
N TYR A 152 -7.50 -20.14 -14.25
CA TYR A 152 -6.52 -21.16 -14.61
C TYR A 152 -7.21 -22.43 -15.09
N ALA A 153 -6.81 -22.94 -16.26
CA ALA A 153 -7.27 -24.23 -16.76
C ALA A 153 -6.36 -25.33 -16.22
N VAL A 154 -6.94 -26.25 -15.46
CA VAL A 154 -6.20 -27.36 -14.81
C VAL A 154 -5.70 -28.33 -15.87
N THR A 155 -4.41 -28.62 -15.86
CA THR A 155 -3.73 -29.38 -16.90
C THR A 155 -3.48 -30.84 -16.49
N ALA A 156 -2.97 -31.65 -17.42
CA ALA A 156 -2.49 -32.99 -17.11
C ALA A 156 -1.27 -33.01 -16.16
N ALA A 157 -0.53 -31.90 -16.05
CA ALA A 157 0.68 -31.80 -15.22
C ALA A 157 0.39 -31.50 -13.74
N ASP A 158 -0.86 -31.14 -13.41
CA ASP A 158 -1.30 -30.84 -12.05
C ASP A 158 -1.91 -32.08 -11.36
N VAL A 159 -2.23 -33.14 -12.11
CA VAL A 159 -2.88 -34.36 -11.60
C VAL A 159 -2.02 -35.04 -10.54
N GLY A 160 -2.61 -35.34 -9.38
CA GLY A 160 -1.90 -35.87 -8.22
C GLY A 160 -1.12 -34.81 -7.42
N THR A 161 -1.15 -33.54 -7.82
CA THR A 161 -0.56 -32.39 -7.12
C THR A 161 -1.66 -31.47 -6.57
N THR A 162 -1.30 -30.40 -5.87
CA THR A 162 -2.25 -29.33 -5.50
C THR A 162 -1.92 -28.03 -6.26
N VAL A 163 -2.88 -27.10 -6.32
CA VAL A 163 -2.73 -25.80 -7.00
C VAL A 163 -3.04 -24.66 -6.04
N ARG A 164 -2.35 -23.52 -6.15
CA ARG A 164 -2.71 -22.27 -5.47
C ARG A 164 -2.49 -21.05 -6.38
N VAL A 165 -2.90 -19.88 -5.92
CA VAL A 165 -2.63 -18.60 -6.59
C VAL A 165 -1.99 -17.60 -5.62
N ASN A 166 -0.91 -16.96 -6.05
CA ASN A 166 -0.40 -15.76 -5.41
C ASN A 166 -1.09 -14.55 -6.04
N VAL A 167 -1.65 -13.67 -5.22
CA VAL A 167 -2.20 -12.38 -5.65
C VAL A 167 -1.31 -11.26 -5.16
N THR A 168 -0.85 -10.43 -6.09
CA THR A 168 -0.08 -9.21 -5.82
C THR A 168 -1.01 -8.02 -5.89
N ALA A 169 -1.31 -7.39 -4.76
CA ALA A 169 -1.99 -6.10 -4.71
C ALA A 169 -0.97 -4.96 -4.84
N THR A 170 -1.29 -3.96 -5.66
CA THR A 170 -0.43 -2.80 -5.90
C THR A 170 -1.20 -1.50 -5.72
N ASN A 171 -0.63 -0.54 -4.99
CA ASN A 171 -1.10 0.84 -4.91
C ASN A 171 0.07 1.82 -5.12
N ARG A 172 -0.18 3.14 -5.05
CA ARG A 172 0.85 4.18 -5.30
C ARG A 172 2.02 4.19 -4.31
N PHE A 173 1.95 3.44 -3.21
CA PHE A 173 2.98 3.34 -2.17
C PHE A 173 3.80 2.05 -2.28
N GLY A 174 3.37 1.09 -3.09
CA GLY A 174 4.09 -0.17 -3.35
C GLY A 174 3.15 -1.35 -3.57
N SER A 175 3.72 -2.56 -3.48
CA SER A 175 3.01 -3.82 -3.73
C SER A 175 3.27 -4.82 -2.61
N ALA A 176 2.33 -5.73 -2.40
CA ALA A 176 2.45 -6.86 -1.49
C ALA A 176 1.77 -8.11 -2.08
N VAL A 177 2.19 -9.28 -1.62
CA VAL A 177 1.74 -10.59 -2.16
C VAL A 177 1.12 -11.41 -1.05
N ALA A 178 0.01 -12.09 -1.35
CA ALA A 178 -0.62 -13.07 -0.48
C ALA A 178 -0.94 -14.35 -1.26
N PRO A 179 -0.68 -15.54 -0.71
CA PRO A 179 -1.11 -16.81 -1.30
C PRO A 179 -2.58 -17.10 -0.93
N SER A 180 -3.30 -17.80 -1.82
CA SER A 180 -4.49 -18.55 -1.43
C SER A 180 -4.10 -19.80 -0.62
N PRO A 181 -5.06 -20.42 0.09
CA PRO A 181 -4.98 -21.85 0.39
C PRO A 181 -4.74 -22.68 -0.89
N VAL A 182 -4.15 -23.86 -0.74
CA VAL A 182 -4.09 -24.85 -1.83
C VAL A 182 -5.48 -25.48 -2.08
N THR A 183 -5.69 -25.96 -3.29
CA THR A 183 -6.85 -26.80 -3.63
C THR A 183 -6.76 -28.17 -2.95
N ALA A 184 -7.84 -28.95 -3.06
CA ALA A 184 -7.72 -30.41 -2.98
C ALA A 184 -6.73 -30.92 -4.05
N VAL A 185 -6.22 -32.15 -3.85
CA VAL A 185 -5.39 -32.84 -4.86
C VAL A 185 -6.18 -32.99 -6.15
N VAL A 186 -5.56 -32.65 -7.28
CA VAL A 186 -6.20 -32.68 -8.60
C VAL A 186 -6.42 -34.12 -9.06
N SER A 187 -7.63 -34.42 -9.54
CA SER A 187 -8.04 -35.68 -10.17
C SER A 187 -8.06 -35.61 -11.69
#